data_AF-A0A5C6ALN1-F1
#
_entry.id   AF-A0A5C6ALN1-F1
#
_cell.length_a   1.000
_cell.length_b   1.000
_cell.length_c   1.000
_cell.angle_alpha   90.00
_cell.angle_beta   90.00
_cell.angle_gamma   90.00
#
_symmetry.space_group_name_H-M   'P 1'
#
loop_
_entity.id
_entity.type
_entity.pdbx_description
1 polymer ?
#
loop_
_entity_poly.entity_id
_entity_poly.type
_entity_poly.pdbx_seq_one_letter_code
_entity_poly.pdbx_strand_id
1 'polypeptide(L)'
;MPTEGETVAELVNGGLRLRFVWESDRLTQTLCHGETQLTSLDQRAIETPVFIELHQQGELIFLSGQSGDRHWSASIEPDDEGFVFDLACRAKSRAEGLGVAYAGSPGLRILTDAEPAPQLLDGVQTLAIEPPAGDPPYTARRRYRLAIKA
;
A
#
# COMPACT_ATOMS: atom_id res chain seq x y z
N MET A 1 -19.17 6.07 -8.67
CA MET A 1 -17.73 6.34 -8.71
C MET A 1 -17.48 7.49 -7.74
N PRO A 2 -16.50 7.38 -6.83
CA PRO A 2 -16.10 8.48 -5.97
C PRO A 2 -15.66 9.70 -6.79
N THR A 3 -15.73 10.88 -6.19
CA THR A 3 -15.27 12.14 -6.79
C THR A 3 -13.79 12.36 -6.49
N GLU A 4 -13.08 13.07 -7.37
CA GLU A 4 -11.69 13.49 -7.11
C GLU A 4 -11.57 14.18 -5.74
N GLY A 5 -10.61 13.72 -4.92
CA GLY A 5 -10.37 14.21 -3.56
C GLY A 5 -11.35 13.70 -2.50
N GLU A 6 -12.31 12.84 -2.85
CA GLU A 6 -13.25 12.25 -1.90
C GLU A 6 -12.53 11.26 -0.98
N THR A 7 -12.68 11.44 0.35
CA THR A 7 -12.27 10.43 1.32
C THR A 7 -13.31 9.31 1.36
N VAL A 8 -12.93 8.15 0.83
CA VAL A 8 -13.80 6.97 0.71
C VAL A 8 -13.87 6.17 2.01
N ALA A 9 -12.77 6.10 2.75
CA ALA A 9 -12.72 5.45 4.06
C ALA A 9 -11.61 6.03 4.93
N GLU A 10 -11.72 5.80 6.24
CA GLU A 10 -10.73 6.17 7.23
C GLU A 10 -10.66 5.09 8.33
N LEU A 11 -9.44 4.68 8.70
CA LEU A 11 -9.16 3.89 9.89
C LEU A 11 -8.40 4.75 10.90
N VAL A 12 -8.66 4.54 12.18
CA VAL A 12 -8.00 5.23 13.29
C VAL A 12 -7.42 4.20 14.24
N ASN A 13 -6.18 4.41 14.64
CA ASN A 13 -5.49 3.57 15.62
C ASN A 13 -4.62 4.43 16.54
N GLY A 14 -5.09 4.70 17.75
CA GLY A 14 -4.46 5.65 18.66
C GLY A 14 -4.32 7.04 18.03
N GLY A 15 -3.09 7.53 17.90
CA GLY A 15 -2.79 8.80 17.22
C GLY A 15 -2.68 8.70 15.70
N LEU A 16 -2.69 7.49 15.14
CA LEU A 16 -2.54 7.25 13.71
C LEU A 16 -3.89 7.25 12.99
N ARG A 17 -3.90 7.78 11.77
CA ARG A 17 -5.07 7.82 10.90
C ARG A 17 -4.68 7.42 9.49
N LEU A 18 -5.32 6.41 8.94
CA LEU A 18 -5.12 5.96 7.56
C LEU A 18 -6.35 6.33 6.73
N ARG A 19 -6.16 7.19 5.73
CA ARG A 19 -7.21 7.65 4.81
C ARG A 19 -7.06 7.02 3.44
N PHE A 20 -8.19 6.75 2.81
CA PHE A 20 -8.30 6.32 1.42
C PHE A 20 -9.01 7.42 0.65
N VAL A 21 -8.27 8.12 -0.21
CA VAL A 21 -8.78 9.25 -0.99
C VAL A 21 -8.78 8.85 -2.46
N TRP A 22 -9.89 9.10 -3.15
CA TRP A 22 -9.94 8.89 -4.60
C TRP A 22 -9.14 9.98 -5.32
N GLU A 23 -8.10 9.59 -6.04
CA GLU A 23 -7.26 10.49 -6.82
C GLU A 23 -6.99 9.91 -8.21
N SER A 24 -7.31 10.69 -9.24
CA SER A 24 -7.20 10.34 -10.66
C SER A 24 -7.95 9.05 -11.01
N ASP A 25 -7.30 7.90 -10.88
CA ASP A 25 -7.79 6.59 -11.31
C ASP A 25 -7.76 5.54 -10.19
N ARG A 26 -7.39 5.90 -8.96
CA ARG A 26 -7.21 4.95 -7.85
C ARG A 26 -7.41 5.57 -6.47
N LEU A 27 -7.44 4.71 -5.47
CA LEU A 27 -7.46 5.06 -4.06
C LEU A 27 -6.02 5.27 -3.55
N THR A 28 -5.69 6.53 -3.26
CA THR A 28 -4.46 6.93 -2.57
C THR A 28 -4.59 6.65 -1.07
N GLN A 29 -3.61 5.98 -0.49
CA GLN A 29 -3.50 5.74 0.95
C GLN A 29 -2.63 6.81 1.59
N THR A 30 -3.14 7.48 2.63
CA THR A 30 -2.36 8.45 3.41
C THR A 30 -2.43 8.11 4.89
N LEU A 31 -1.27 7.83 5.48
CA LEU A 31 -1.10 7.70 6.92
C LEU A 31 -0.73 9.06 7.52
N CYS A 32 -1.43 9.48 8.58
CA CYS A 32 -1.17 10.71 9.31
C CYS A 32 -0.87 10.40 10.79
N HIS A 33 0.07 11.15 11.37
CA HIS A 33 0.33 11.25 12.81
C HIS A 33 0.73 12.69 13.16
N GLY A 34 -0.20 13.45 13.76
CA GLY A 34 0.00 14.90 13.95
C GLY A 34 0.23 15.60 12.60
N GLU A 35 1.35 16.32 12.48
CA GLU A 35 1.77 16.99 11.24
C GLU A 35 2.57 16.08 10.28
N THR A 36 2.87 14.85 10.69
CA THR A 36 3.63 13.89 9.88
C THR A 36 2.67 13.11 8.98
N GLN A 37 3.00 12.99 7.70
CA GLN A 37 2.22 12.19 6.76
C GLN A 37 3.08 11.28 5.90
N LEU A 38 2.52 10.17 5.44
CA LEU A 38 3.11 9.23 4.49
C LEU A 38 2.03 8.81 3.50
N THR A 39 2.22 9.15 2.22
CA THR A 39 1.22 9.02 1.16
C THR A 39 1.72 8.07 0.08
N SER A 40 0.89 7.11 -0.33
CA SER A 40 1.19 6.18 -1.42
C SER A 40 1.31 6.93 -2.74
N LEU A 41 2.21 6.50 -3.62
CA LEU A 41 2.39 7.12 -4.94
C LEU A 41 2.70 6.10 -6.02
N ASP A 42 2.54 6.52 -7.27
CA ASP A 42 3.03 5.80 -8.44
C ASP A 42 4.53 6.06 -8.63
N GLN A 43 5.30 4.99 -8.81
CA GLN A 43 6.75 5.05 -8.93
C GLN A 43 7.20 4.31 -10.18
N ARG A 44 7.78 5.01 -11.16
CA ARG A 44 8.11 4.43 -12.48
C ARG A 44 8.99 3.18 -12.44
N ALA A 45 9.84 3.07 -11.42
CA ALA A 45 10.77 1.95 -11.28
C ALA A 45 10.10 0.64 -10.80
N ILE A 46 8.88 0.70 -10.26
CA ILE A 46 8.15 -0.46 -9.74
C ILE A 46 6.65 -0.33 -10.06
N GLU A 47 6.00 -1.41 -10.49
CA GLU A 47 4.54 -1.38 -10.62
C GLU A 47 3.91 -1.37 -9.22
N THR A 48 3.15 -0.31 -8.90
CA THR A 48 2.46 -0.16 -7.61
C THR A 48 0.97 -0.51 -7.71
N PRO A 49 0.29 -0.80 -6.58
CA PRO A 49 -1.12 -1.15 -6.59
C PRO A 49 -2.00 -0.05 -7.18
N VAL A 50 -3.01 -0.48 -7.95
CA VAL A 50 -4.06 0.37 -8.50
C VAL A 50 -5.38 -0.07 -7.90
N PHE A 51 -5.68 0.38 -6.68
CA PHE A 51 -6.93 0.03 -6.00
C PHE A 51 -8.04 0.95 -6.46
N ILE A 52 -9.17 0.36 -6.88
CA ILE A 52 -10.33 1.09 -7.38
C ILE A 52 -11.61 0.75 -6.62
N GLU A 53 -11.58 -0.35 -5.86
CA GLU A 53 -12.67 -0.83 -5.04
C GLU A 53 -12.21 -0.91 -3.59
N LEU A 54 -13.12 -0.55 -2.68
CA LEU A 54 -12.93 -0.61 -1.24
C LEU A 54 -14.18 -1.20 -0.60
N HIS A 55 -13.96 -2.21 0.25
CA HIS A 55 -14.99 -2.78 1.12
C HIS A 55 -14.52 -2.73 2.57
N GLN A 56 -15.37 -2.28 3.48
CA GLN A 56 -15.05 -2.20 4.91
C GLN A 56 -15.96 -3.12 5.72
N GLN A 57 -15.36 -3.88 6.64
CA GLN A 57 -16.04 -4.75 7.62
C GLN A 57 -15.49 -4.47 9.01
N GLY A 58 -16.16 -3.60 9.77
CA GLY A 58 -15.61 -3.10 11.03
C GLY A 58 -14.34 -2.29 10.79
N GLU A 59 -13.24 -2.70 11.42
CA GLU A 59 -11.91 -2.08 11.26
C GLU A 59 -11.06 -2.71 10.16
N LEU A 60 -11.58 -3.75 9.50
CA LEU A 60 -10.91 -4.41 8.38
C LEU A 60 -11.34 -3.77 7.06
N ILE A 61 -10.36 -3.34 6.26
CA ILE A 61 -10.55 -2.84 4.90
C ILE A 61 -10.02 -3.87 3.90
N PHE A 62 -10.79 -4.11 2.86
CA PHE A 62 -10.40 -4.87 1.67
C PHE A 62 -10.32 -3.93 0.48
N LEU A 63 -9.22 -4.00 -0.24
CA LEU A 63 -8.98 -3.24 -1.47
C LEU A 63 -8.82 -4.20 -2.63
N SER A 64 -9.35 -3.82 -3.79
CA SER A 64 -9.13 -4.53 -5.05
C SER A 64 -8.94 -3.55 -6.20
N GLY A 65 -8.21 -3.99 -7.22
CA GLY A 65 -8.16 -3.30 -8.50
C GLY A 65 -7.19 -3.92 -9.48
N GLN A 66 -7.07 -3.32 -10.66
CA GLN A 66 -6.33 -3.89 -11.77
C GLN A 66 -5.63 -2.81 -12.60
N SER A 67 -4.41 -3.10 -13.03
CA SER A 67 -3.72 -2.35 -14.08
C SER A 67 -3.05 -3.34 -15.04
N GLY A 68 -3.41 -3.27 -16.32
CA GLY A 68 -2.98 -4.23 -17.34
C GLY A 68 -3.19 -5.68 -16.90
N ASP A 69 -2.09 -6.43 -16.79
CA ASP A 69 -2.05 -7.85 -16.40
C ASP A 69 -1.83 -8.09 -14.89
N ARG A 70 -1.97 -7.05 -14.06
CA ARG A 70 -1.82 -7.11 -12.60
C ARG A 70 -3.17 -6.95 -11.92
N HIS A 71 -3.60 -7.95 -11.17
CA HIS A 71 -4.74 -7.81 -10.24
C HIS A 71 -4.19 -7.67 -8.84
N TRP A 72 -4.50 -6.53 -8.22
CA TRP A 72 -4.07 -6.17 -6.89
C TRP A 72 -5.21 -6.41 -5.90
N SER A 73 -4.85 -6.95 -4.74
CA SER A 73 -5.76 -7.03 -3.59
C SER A 73 -4.99 -6.80 -2.31
N ALA A 74 -5.59 -6.12 -1.34
CA ALA A 74 -5.03 -6.00 -0.01
C ALA A 74 -6.10 -6.13 1.07
N SER A 75 -5.72 -6.65 2.23
CA SER A 75 -6.47 -6.44 3.47
C SER A 75 -5.67 -5.56 4.42
N ILE A 76 -6.34 -4.67 5.13
CA ILE A 76 -5.74 -3.70 6.05
C ILE A 76 -6.50 -3.70 7.36
N GLU A 77 -5.79 -3.87 8.46
CA GLU A 77 -6.33 -3.85 9.82
C GLU A 77 -5.41 -3.08 10.77
N PRO A 78 -5.95 -2.44 11.82
CA PRO A 78 -5.13 -1.87 12.88
C PRO A 78 -4.40 -2.97 13.67
N ASP A 79 -3.21 -2.65 14.19
CA ASP A 79 -2.51 -3.47 15.20
C ASP A 79 -1.96 -2.61 16.35
N ASP A 80 -1.15 -3.15 17.26
CA ASP A 80 -0.67 -2.38 18.42
C ASP A 80 0.21 -1.17 18.06
N GLU A 81 0.80 -1.12 16.86
CA GLU A 81 1.82 -0.15 16.46
C GLU A 81 1.45 0.69 15.23
N GLY A 82 0.42 0.29 14.47
CA GLY A 82 -0.02 0.99 13.28
C GLY A 82 -1.07 0.22 12.48
N PHE A 83 -0.83 0.04 11.19
CA PHE A 83 -1.73 -0.70 10.30
C PHE A 83 -0.97 -1.77 9.55
N VAL A 84 -1.48 -3.00 9.60
CA VAL A 84 -0.91 -4.13 8.87
C VAL A 84 -1.59 -4.25 7.53
N PHE A 85 -0.77 -4.38 6.50
CA PHE A 85 -1.17 -4.61 5.13
C PHE A 85 -0.80 -6.04 4.75
N ASP A 86 -1.75 -6.78 4.21
CA ASP A 86 -1.51 -8.05 3.54
C ASP A 86 -1.84 -7.87 2.05
N LEU A 87 -0.80 -7.62 1.27
CA LEU A 87 -0.88 -7.25 -0.14
C LEU A 87 -0.59 -8.46 -1.02
N ALA A 88 -1.43 -8.67 -2.03
CA ALA A 88 -1.21 -9.66 -3.08
C ALA A 88 -1.36 -9.05 -4.47
N CYS A 89 -0.55 -9.55 -5.40
CA CYS A 89 -0.62 -9.23 -6.82
C CYS A 89 -0.63 -10.51 -7.63
N ARG A 90 -1.72 -10.76 -8.37
CA ARG A 90 -1.78 -11.81 -9.37
C ARG A 90 -1.36 -11.25 -10.72
N ALA A 91 -0.19 -11.67 -11.20
CA ALA A 91 0.37 -11.26 -12.48
C ALA A 91 0.17 -12.35 -13.54
N LYS A 92 -0.31 -11.96 -14.73
CA LYS A 92 -0.45 -12.84 -15.91
C LYS A 92 0.76 -12.80 -16.86
N SER A 93 1.66 -11.83 -16.67
CA SER A 93 2.88 -11.64 -17.44
C SER A 93 4.04 -11.29 -16.49
N ARG A 94 5.30 -11.36 -16.96
CA ARG A 94 6.46 -10.99 -16.13
C ARG A 94 6.42 -9.48 -15.84
N ALA A 95 6.87 -9.11 -14.64
CA ALA A 95 6.99 -7.73 -14.19
C ALA A 95 8.47 -7.43 -13.93
N GLU A 96 8.94 -6.23 -14.30
CA GLU A 96 10.32 -5.81 -14.00
C GLU A 96 10.49 -5.51 -12.50
N GLY A 97 9.43 -5.03 -11.85
CA GLY A 97 9.37 -4.84 -10.40
C GLY A 97 7.93 -4.69 -9.94
N LEU A 98 7.61 -5.30 -8.79
CA LEU A 98 6.33 -5.13 -8.09
C LEU A 98 6.64 -4.56 -6.71
N GLY A 99 5.84 -3.63 -6.22
CA GLY A 99 6.09 -3.08 -4.90
C GLY A 99 5.07 -2.04 -4.45
N VAL A 100 5.33 -1.44 -3.31
CA VAL A 100 4.63 -0.24 -2.84
C VAL A 100 5.61 0.90 -2.71
N ALA A 101 5.14 2.12 -2.93
CA ALA A 101 5.93 3.34 -2.79
C ALA A 101 5.14 4.36 -1.96
N TYR A 102 5.81 4.99 -1.01
CA TYR A 102 5.24 6.07 -0.21
C TYR A 102 6.23 7.22 -0.07
N ALA A 103 5.75 8.46 -0.19
CA ALA A 103 6.52 9.67 0.12
C ALA A 103 5.93 10.40 1.32
N GLY A 104 6.77 11.08 2.08
CA GLY A 104 6.29 11.84 3.21
C GLY A 104 7.36 12.22 4.23
N SER A 105 6.88 12.67 5.38
CA SER A 105 7.69 13.26 6.43
C SER A 105 8.58 12.22 7.14
N PRO A 106 9.77 12.63 7.63
CA PRO A 106 10.60 11.77 8.46
C PRO A 106 9.88 11.50 9.79
N GLY A 107 9.41 10.27 10.01
CA GLY A 107 8.70 9.87 11.24
C GLY A 107 7.76 8.69 11.03
N LEU A 108 7.14 8.59 9.85
CA LEU A 108 6.32 7.45 9.44
C LEU A 108 7.10 6.54 8.49
N ARG A 109 6.99 5.22 8.67
CA ARG A 109 7.78 4.23 7.92
C ARG A 109 6.97 3.03 7.48
N ILE A 110 7.43 2.42 6.39
CA ILE A 110 7.12 1.02 6.07
C ILE A 110 7.99 0.16 6.97
N LEU A 111 7.40 -0.81 7.66
CA LEU A 111 8.08 -1.82 8.47
C LEU A 111 7.73 -3.21 7.95
N THR A 112 8.68 -4.13 7.97
CA THR A 112 8.45 -5.54 7.60
C THR A 112 9.51 -6.40 8.27
N ASP A 113 9.13 -7.61 8.66
CA ASP A 113 10.04 -8.60 9.26
C ASP A 113 10.65 -9.53 8.21
N ALA A 114 10.35 -9.32 6.93
CA ALA A 114 10.81 -10.14 5.82
C ALA A 114 11.76 -9.36 4.93
N GLU A 115 12.68 -10.06 4.26
CA GLU A 115 13.50 -9.48 3.20
C GLU A 115 12.72 -9.43 1.86
N PRO A 116 12.96 -8.44 0.98
CA PRO A 116 13.87 -7.32 1.18
C PRO A 116 13.30 -6.24 2.13
N ALA A 117 14.15 -5.65 2.97
CA ALA A 117 13.78 -4.49 3.77
C ALA A 117 13.37 -3.28 2.90
N PRO A 118 12.58 -2.32 3.43
CA PRO A 118 12.19 -1.13 2.70
C PRO A 118 13.40 -0.25 2.37
N GLN A 119 13.44 0.29 1.16
CA GLN A 119 14.51 1.17 0.69
C GLN A 119 14.03 2.62 0.73
N LEU A 120 14.94 3.56 1.01
CA LEU A 120 14.67 5.00 0.94
C LEU A 120 15.52 5.62 -0.17
N LEU A 121 14.85 6.05 -1.24
CA LEU A 121 15.45 6.68 -2.41
C LEU A 121 14.79 8.03 -2.65
N ASP A 122 15.56 9.11 -2.59
CA ASP A 122 15.08 10.49 -2.84
C ASP A 122 13.81 10.87 -2.05
N GLY A 123 13.75 10.44 -0.78
CA GLY A 123 12.59 10.71 0.10
C GLY A 123 11.39 9.79 -0.12
N VAL A 124 11.48 8.84 -1.05
CA VAL A 124 10.46 7.81 -1.31
C VAL A 124 10.88 6.50 -0.65
N GLN A 125 10.00 5.97 0.20
CA GLN A 125 10.13 4.64 0.75
C GLN A 125 9.51 3.63 -0.21
N THR A 126 10.29 2.65 -0.64
CA THR A 126 9.81 1.57 -1.50
C THR A 126 9.94 0.23 -0.78
N LEU A 127 8.97 -0.65 -0.97
CA LEU A 127 9.05 -2.03 -0.53
C LEU A 127 8.73 -2.93 -1.71
N ALA A 128 9.72 -3.72 -2.13
CA ALA A 128 9.55 -4.68 -3.21
C ALA A 128 8.73 -5.90 -2.76
N ILE A 129 8.01 -6.47 -3.72
CA ILE A 129 7.26 -7.70 -3.58
C ILE A 129 7.90 -8.70 -4.54
N GLU A 130 8.55 -9.70 -3.99
CA GLU A 130 9.24 -10.70 -4.81
C GLU A 130 8.22 -11.65 -5.45
N PRO A 131 8.25 -11.81 -6.79
CA PRO A 131 7.46 -12.85 -7.44
C PRO A 131 8.00 -14.23 -7.03
N PRO A 132 7.13 -15.24 -6.86
CA PRO A 132 7.59 -16.59 -6.61
C PRO A 132 8.39 -17.11 -7.82
N ALA A 133 9.22 -18.12 -7.60
CA ALA A 133 9.95 -18.77 -8.68
C ALA A 133 8.99 -19.42 -9.69
N GLY A 134 9.23 -19.19 -10.98
CA GLY A 134 8.46 -19.77 -12.08
C GLY A 134 7.98 -18.74 -13.10
N ASP A 135 7.27 -19.23 -14.12
CA ASP A 135 6.65 -18.39 -15.14
C ASP A 135 5.22 -17.99 -14.73
N PRO A 136 4.73 -16.82 -15.18
CA PRO A 136 3.33 -16.44 -15.01
C PRO A 136 2.35 -17.50 -15.57
N PRO A 137 1.12 -17.58 -15.03
CA PRO A 137 0.58 -16.71 -13.99
C PRO A 137 1.08 -17.08 -12.59
N TYR A 138 1.39 -16.06 -11.79
CA TYR A 138 1.78 -16.23 -10.39
C TYR A 138 1.02 -15.27 -9.48
N THR A 139 1.12 -15.50 -8.18
CA THR A 139 0.68 -14.55 -7.15
C THR A 139 1.85 -14.21 -6.26
N ALA A 140 2.26 -12.94 -6.26
CA ALA A 140 3.25 -12.41 -5.34
C ALA A 140 2.51 -11.83 -4.13
N ARG A 141 3.02 -12.04 -2.92
CA ARG A 141 2.37 -11.60 -1.69
C ARG A 141 3.38 -11.00 -0.73
N ARG A 142 2.98 -9.94 -0.03
CA ARG A 142 3.82 -9.22 0.93
C ARG A 142 2.99 -8.72 2.08
N ARG A 143 3.41 -9.05 3.30
CA ARG A 143 2.89 -8.45 4.53
C ARG A 143 3.85 -7.36 5.01
N TYR A 144 3.31 -6.20 5.35
CA TYR A 144 4.06 -5.08 5.90
C TYR A 144 3.19 -4.26 6.85
N ARG A 145 3.81 -3.36 7.62
CA ARG A 145 3.15 -2.42 8.51
C ARG A 145 3.47 -0.99 8.09
N LEU A 146 2.52 -0.09 8.24
CA LEU A 146 2.80 1.34 8.28
C LEU A 146 2.65 1.84 9.72
N ALA A 147 3.71 2.44 10.26
CA ALA A 147 3.77 2.85 11.67
C ALA A 147 4.70 4.04 11.90
N ILE A 148 4.70 4.56 13.13
CA ILE A 148 5.69 5.53 13.61
C ILE A 148 7.02 4.81 13.82
N LYS A 149 8.12 5.43 13.40
CA LYS A 149 9.45 4.92 13.74
C LYS A 149 9.70 5.19 15.23
N ALA A 150 9.90 4.13 16.02
CA ALA A 150 10.38 4.22 17.39
C ALA A 150 11.77 4.89 17.48
#